data_AF-A0A7S0GH92-F1
#
_entry.id   AF-A0A7S0GH92-F1
#
_cell.length_a   1.000
_cell.length_b   1.000
_cell.length_c   1.000
_cell.angle_alpha   90.00
_cell.angle_beta   90.00
_cell.angle_gamma   90.00
#
_symmetry.space_group_name_H-M   'P 1'
#
loop_
_entity.id
_entity.type
_entity.pdbx_description
1 polymer ?
#
loop_
_entity_poly.entity_id
_entity_poly.type
_entity_poly.pdbx_seq_one_letter_code
_entity_poly.pdbx_strand_id
1 'polypeptide(L)'
;KRRKKGITEGSSTTPMAEELPRTKLSEWVEKHVRVKMKDFYNMLATEKSEKEKIPLEEARKITEAGGKITIRQVSSMDRKIEVRERMKRRYQFKNYPEEFSFRCKCMIVFQNVDGVDAILFGLYVYEHGPDNPLPNKGTVYVSYLDSVHYMRPRR
;
A
#
# COMPACT_ATOMS: atom_id res chain seq x y z
N LYS A 1 30.15 0.45 7.87
CA LYS A 1 30.94 1.07 6.78
C LYS A 1 31.01 0.10 5.61
N ARG A 2 30.23 0.33 4.53
CA ARG A 2 30.15 -0.56 3.36
C ARG A 2 31.19 -0.10 2.32
N ARG A 3 32.14 -0.97 1.96
CA ARG A 3 33.17 -0.70 0.93
C ARG A 3 32.51 -0.68 -0.45
N LYS A 4 32.57 0.46 -1.15
CA LYS A 4 32.11 0.62 -2.54
C LYS A 4 33.10 -0.05 -3.51
N LYS A 5 32.67 -1.04 -4.29
CA LYS A 5 33.35 -1.43 -5.53
C LYS A 5 32.90 -0.47 -6.63
N GLY A 6 33.86 0.06 -7.37
CA GLY A 6 33.63 1.13 -8.35
C GLY A 6 32.80 0.66 -9.53
N ILE A 7 31.71 1.39 -9.77
CA ILE A 7 31.19 1.90 -11.04
C ILE A 7 30.59 3.26 -10.64
N THR A 8 30.90 4.32 -11.36
CA THR A 8 30.39 5.68 -11.13
C THR A 8 28.91 5.77 -11.52
N GLU A 9 28.03 5.22 -10.70
CA GLU A 9 26.62 5.57 -10.70
C GLU A 9 26.38 6.60 -9.59
N GLY A 10 25.69 7.68 -9.94
CA GLY A 10 25.34 8.74 -9.00
C GLY A 10 24.73 8.11 -7.76
N SER A 11 25.40 8.29 -6.62
CA SER A 11 24.93 7.82 -5.32
C SER A 11 23.73 8.69 -4.94
N SER A 12 22.55 8.37 -5.47
CA SER A 12 21.29 8.97 -5.02
C SER A 12 21.20 8.83 -3.51
N THR A 13 21.17 9.95 -2.80
CA THR A 13 20.94 10.01 -1.36
C THR A 13 19.45 9.93 -1.02
N THR A 14 18.60 9.70 -2.02
CA THR A 14 17.15 9.62 -1.83
C THR A 14 16.81 8.38 -1.02
N PRO A 15 16.12 8.53 0.14
CA PRO A 15 15.73 7.40 0.96
C PRO A 15 14.76 6.50 0.20
N MET A 16 15.00 5.20 0.27
CA MET A 16 14.19 4.19 -0.41
C MET A 16 12.93 3.87 0.40
N ALA A 17 11.87 3.41 -0.26
CA ALA A 17 10.64 2.97 0.37
C ALA A 17 10.87 1.88 1.42
N GLU A 18 11.91 1.04 1.22
CA GLU A 18 12.28 0.01 2.19
C GLU A 18 12.72 0.58 3.55
N GLU A 19 13.31 1.77 3.54
CA GLU A 19 13.85 2.48 4.70
C GLU A 19 12.78 3.25 5.48
N LEU A 20 11.60 3.45 4.86
CA LEU A 20 10.47 4.07 5.56
C LEU A 20 10.07 3.22 6.79
N PRO A 21 9.65 3.88 7.89
CA PRO A 21 9.22 3.20 9.10
C PRO A 21 8.14 2.15 8.84
N ARG A 22 8.25 1.05 9.57
CA ARG A 22 7.32 -0.07 9.47
C ARG A 22 6.29 -0.02 10.59
N THR A 23 5.07 -0.43 10.27
CA THR A 23 4.01 -0.68 11.25
C THR A 23 3.55 -2.13 11.15
N LYS A 24 2.95 -2.66 12.22
CA LYS A 24 2.40 -4.03 12.22
C LYS A 24 1.43 -4.25 11.05
N LEU A 25 0.60 -3.25 10.74
CA LEU A 25 -0.32 -3.30 9.61
C LEU A 25 0.43 -3.33 8.28
N SER A 26 1.39 -2.41 8.06
CA SER A 26 2.11 -2.37 6.79
C SER A 26 2.93 -3.63 6.54
N GLU A 27 3.57 -4.18 7.58
CA GLU A 27 4.34 -5.42 7.48
C GLU A 27 3.45 -6.63 7.19
N TRP A 28 2.29 -6.72 7.85
CA TRP A 28 1.36 -7.80 7.62
C TRP A 28 0.82 -7.78 6.19
N VAL A 29 0.40 -6.61 5.69
CA VAL A 29 -0.09 -6.45 4.31
C VAL A 29 1.03 -6.71 3.31
N GLU A 30 2.23 -6.16 3.53
CA GLU A 30 3.41 -6.40 2.67
C GLU A 30 3.73 -7.89 2.56
N LYS A 31 3.77 -8.62 3.69
CA LYS A 31 4.02 -10.06 3.71
C LYS A 31 2.96 -10.81 2.91
N HIS A 32 1.68 -10.48 3.11
CA HIS A 32 0.59 -11.14 2.41
C HIS A 32 0.65 -10.89 0.89
N VAL A 33 0.87 -9.64 0.48
CA VAL A 33 1.01 -9.27 -0.94
C VAL A 33 2.21 -9.96 -1.57
N ARG A 34 3.37 -10.03 -0.88
CA ARG A 34 4.55 -10.72 -1.41
C ARG A 34 4.34 -12.21 -1.66
N VAL A 35 3.57 -12.89 -0.80
CA VAL A 35 3.19 -14.29 -1.04
C VAL A 35 2.39 -14.41 -2.34
N LYS A 36 1.36 -13.57 -2.52
CA LYS A 36 0.54 -13.56 -3.73
C LYS A 36 1.33 -13.16 -4.98
N MET A 37 2.28 -12.24 -4.85
CA MET A 37 3.18 -11.84 -5.94
C MET A 37 4.09 -12.99 -6.37
N LYS A 38 4.59 -13.80 -5.42
CA LYS A 38 5.40 -14.98 -5.75
C LYS A 38 4.59 -16.00 -6.55
N ASP A 39 3.35 -16.27 -6.14
CA ASP A 39 2.45 -17.15 -6.87
C ASP A 39 2.18 -16.61 -8.29
N PHE A 40 1.94 -15.30 -8.40
CA PHE A 40 1.74 -14.61 -9.67
C PHE A 40 2.96 -14.69 -10.59
N TYR A 41 4.18 -14.47 -10.09
CA TYR A 41 5.41 -14.60 -10.88
C TYR A 41 5.65 -16.03 -11.35
N ASN A 42 5.36 -17.02 -10.51
CA ASN A 42 5.47 -18.43 -10.90
C ASN A 42 4.49 -18.77 -12.03
N MET A 43 3.23 -18.31 -11.93
CA MET A 43 2.23 -18.50 -12.97
C MET A 43 2.68 -17.89 -14.30
N LEU A 44 3.12 -16.62 -14.28
CA LEU A 44 3.63 -15.94 -15.48
C LEU A 44 4.87 -16.62 -16.06
N ALA A 45 5.78 -17.12 -15.23
CA ALA A 45 6.98 -17.81 -15.69
C ALA A 45 6.62 -19.11 -16.40
N THR A 46 5.67 -19.89 -15.88
CA THR A 46 5.16 -21.10 -16.55
C THR A 46 4.51 -20.77 -17.88
N GLU A 47 3.57 -19.81 -17.92
CA GLU A 47 2.89 -19.39 -19.15
C GLU A 47 3.90 -18.94 -20.22
N LYS A 48 4.91 -18.15 -19.83
CA LYS A 48 5.96 -17.66 -20.73
C LYS A 48 6.88 -18.78 -21.22
N SER A 49 7.28 -19.70 -20.33
CA SER A 49 8.10 -20.86 -20.67
C SER A 49 7.42 -21.75 -21.72
N GLU A 50 6.12 -22.01 -21.56
CA GLU A 50 5.34 -22.80 -22.51
C GLU A 50 5.16 -22.10 -23.86
N LYS A 51 4.80 -20.80 -23.83
CA LYS A 51 4.52 -20.01 -25.04
C LYS A 51 5.78 -19.77 -25.88
N GLU A 52 6.89 -19.43 -25.23
CA GLU A 52 8.15 -19.06 -25.89
C GLU A 52 9.13 -20.24 -26.00
N LYS A 53 8.78 -21.41 -25.43
CA LYS A 53 9.61 -22.63 -25.39
C LYS A 53 11.00 -22.40 -24.80
N ILE A 54 11.10 -21.48 -23.85
CA ILE A 54 12.33 -21.18 -23.10
C ILE A 54 12.37 -21.97 -21.79
N PRO A 55 13.55 -22.27 -21.22
CA PRO A 55 13.65 -22.90 -19.90
C PRO A 55 12.91 -22.09 -18.82
N LEU A 56 12.23 -22.79 -17.89
CA LEU A 56 11.46 -22.15 -16.80
C LEU A 56 12.32 -21.17 -15.97
N GLU A 57 13.59 -21.50 -15.77
CA GLU A 57 14.51 -20.66 -15.00
C GLU A 57 14.83 -19.34 -15.71
N GLU A 58 14.88 -19.35 -17.04
CA GLU A 58 15.03 -18.13 -17.84
C GLU A 58 13.75 -17.31 -17.83
N ALA A 59 12.59 -17.97 -17.97
CA ALA A 59 11.29 -17.30 -17.87
C ALA A 59 11.10 -16.62 -16.50
N ARG A 60 11.50 -17.27 -15.39
CA ARG A 60 11.48 -16.70 -14.05
C ARG A 60 12.31 -15.43 -13.92
N LYS A 61 13.55 -15.44 -14.43
CA LYS A 61 14.41 -14.24 -14.40
C LYS A 61 13.77 -13.06 -15.11
N ILE A 62 13.07 -13.31 -16.22
CA ILE A 62 12.38 -12.26 -16.97
C ILE A 62 11.14 -11.75 -16.21
N THR A 63 10.34 -12.62 -15.60
CA THR A 63 9.13 -12.22 -14.88
C THR A 63 9.41 -11.56 -13.54
N GLU A 64 10.48 -11.95 -12.86
CA GLU A 64 10.94 -11.36 -11.58
C GLU A 64 11.66 -10.02 -11.76
N ALA A 65 12.01 -9.63 -13.00
CA ALA A 65 12.63 -8.33 -13.30
C ALA A 65 11.76 -7.12 -12.93
N GLY A 66 10.47 -7.33 -12.63
CA GLY A 66 9.60 -6.27 -12.11
C GLY A 66 10.02 -5.70 -10.75
N GLY A 67 10.91 -6.38 -10.04
CA GLY A 67 11.50 -5.88 -8.80
C GLY A 67 10.54 -5.88 -7.61
N LYS A 68 11.07 -5.50 -6.44
CA LYS A 68 10.45 -5.83 -5.14
C LYS A 68 9.33 -4.88 -4.77
N ILE A 69 8.20 -5.45 -4.34
CA ILE A 69 7.08 -4.69 -3.75
C ILE A 69 7.36 -4.36 -2.29
N THR A 70 7.11 -3.11 -1.91
CA THR A 70 7.22 -2.58 -0.55
C THR A 70 5.96 -1.81 -0.20
N ILE A 71 5.37 -2.05 0.97
CA ILE A 71 4.13 -1.40 1.40
C ILE A 71 4.37 -0.67 2.71
N ARG A 72 3.98 0.60 2.78
CA ARG A 72 4.25 1.45 3.95
C ARG A 72 3.03 2.24 4.36
N GLN A 73 2.81 2.29 5.68
CA GLN A 73 1.92 3.28 6.27
C GLN A 73 2.70 4.57 6.44
N VAL A 74 2.41 5.58 5.62
CA VAL A 74 3.17 6.85 5.61
C VAL A 74 2.53 7.93 6.48
N SER A 75 1.28 7.75 6.88
CA SER A 75 0.57 8.67 7.78
C SER A 75 -0.40 7.93 8.69
N SER A 76 -0.56 8.44 9.90
CA SER A 76 -1.56 8.04 10.88
C SER A 76 -1.88 9.23 11.78
N MET A 77 -3.08 9.80 11.65
CA MET A 77 -3.45 11.03 12.33
C MET A 77 -4.86 10.93 12.91
N ASP A 78 -5.03 11.35 14.16
CA ASP A 78 -6.34 11.48 14.76
C ASP A 78 -7.04 12.74 14.26
N ARG A 79 -8.32 12.60 13.93
CA ARG A 79 -9.18 13.62 13.33
C ARG A 79 -10.60 13.48 13.89
N LYS A 80 -11.39 14.52 13.66
CA LYS A 80 -12.81 14.56 14.01
C LYS A 80 -13.61 15.03 12.80
N ILE A 81 -14.81 14.48 12.64
CA ILE A 81 -15.80 14.96 11.68
C ILE A 81 -17.02 15.46 12.44
N GLU A 82 -17.32 16.74 12.25
CA GLU A 82 -18.52 17.35 12.81
C GLU A 82 -19.76 16.98 12.00
N VAL A 83 -20.84 16.69 12.71
CA VAL A 83 -22.14 16.42 12.10
C VAL A 83 -22.72 17.72 11.56
N ARG A 84 -23.06 17.73 10.28
CA ARG A 84 -23.63 18.92 9.63
C ARG A 84 -24.93 19.34 10.30
N GLU A 85 -25.18 20.65 10.34
CA GLU A 85 -26.32 21.28 11.03
C GLU A 85 -27.69 20.67 10.68
N ARG A 86 -27.91 20.33 9.40
CA ARG A 86 -29.16 19.68 8.96
C ARG A 86 -29.39 18.32 9.62
N MET A 87 -28.34 17.53 9.81
CA MET A 87 -28.40 16.24 10.50
C MET A 87 -28.66 16.42 12.00
N LYS A 88 -27.95 17.37 12.64
CA LYS A 88 -28.19 17.73 14.05
C LYS A 88 -29.65 18.09 14.29
N ARG A 89 -30.20 19.03 13.51
CA ARG A 89 -31.61 19.45 13.61
C ARG A 89 -32.58 18.30 13.34
N ARG A 90 -32.34 17.49 12.30
CA ARG A 90 -33.24 16.41 11.90
C ARG A 90 -33.33 15.28 12.94
N TYR A 91 -32.26 15.05 13.70
CA TYR A 91 -32.15 13.95 14.66
C TYR A 91 -31.95 14.41 16.11
N GLN A 92 -32.23 15.69 16.42
CA GLN A 92 -32.12 16.26 17.76
C GLN A 92 -32.85 15.43 18.83
N PHE A 93 -34.01 14.86 18.48
CA PHE A 93 -34.84 14.06 19.37
C PHE A 93 -34.26 12.66 19.68
N LYS A 94 -33.20 12.24 18.98
CA LYS A 94 -32.54 10.94 19.17
C LYS A 94 -31.20 11.04 19.89
N ASN A 95 -30.84 12.22 20.41
CA ASN A 95 -29.52 12.47 20.99
C ASN A 95 -28.37 12.04 20.04
N TYR A 96 -28.51 12.40 18.75
CA TYR A 96 -27.52 12.03 17.75
C TYR A 96 -26.18 12.73 18.02
N PRO A 97 -25.02 12.04 17.91
CA PRO A 97 -23.73 12.62 18.23
C PRO A 97 -23.44 13.90 17.43
N GLU A 98 -22.73 14.84 18.04
CA GLU A 98 -22.34 16.07 17.36
C GLU A 98 -21.09 15.93 16.48
N GLU A 99 -20.23 14.97 16.80
CA GLU A 99 -19.00 14.67 16.10
C GLU A 99 -18.64 13.19 16.22
N PHE A 100 -17.80 12.72 15.30
CA PHE A 100 -17.20 11.39 15.34
C PHE A 100 -15.69 11.53 15.22
N SER A 101 -14.95 10.92 16.13
CA SER A 101 -13.48 10.85 16.02
C SER A 101 -13.07 9.72 15.08
N PHE A 102 -11.95 9.84 14.39
CA PHE A 102 -11.40 8.76 13.57
C PHE A 102 -9.89 8.90 13.41
N ARG A 103 -9.23 7.78 13.13
CA ARG A 103 -7.82 7.77 12.75
C ARG A 103 -7.70 7.68 11.24
N CYS A 104 -7.19 8.72 10.61
CA CYS A 104 -6.87 8.74 9.19
C CYS A 104 -5.50 8.08 8.96
N LYS A 105 -5.44 7.05 8.12
CA LYS A 105 -4.19 6.40 7.73
C LYS A 105 -4.00 6.47 6.22
N CYS A 106 -2.74 6.59 5.81
CA CYS A 106 -2.34 6.51 4.41
C CYS A 106 -1.39 5.33 4.20
N MET A 107 -1.75 4.43 3.30
CA MET A 107 -0.98 3.26 2.87
C MET A 107 -0.53 3.46 1.43
N ILE A 108 0.77 3.32 1.18
CA ILE A 108 1.36 3.44 -0.16
C ILE A 108 2.06 2.13 -0.54
N VAL A 109 1.87 1.71 -1.78
CA VAL A 109 2.56 0.57 -2.40
C VAL A 109 3.61 1.10 -3.34
N PHE A 110 4.84 0.66 -3.13
CA PHE A 110 6.00 0.96 -3.95
C PHE A 110 6.47 -0.31 -4.66
N GLN A 111 7.03 -0.14 -5.85
CA GLN A 111 7.81 -1.16 -6.53
C GLN A 111 9.18 -0.60 -6.87
N ASN A 112 10.22 -1.32 -6.45
CA ASN A 112 11.57 -0.99 -6.85
C ASN A 112 11.81 -1.48 -8.28
N VAL A 113 11.87 -0.57 -9.25
CA VAL A 113 12.14 -0.87 -10.66
C VAL A 113 13.48 -0.25 -11.01
N ASP A 114 14.44 -1.08 -11.42
CA ASP A 114 15.77 -0.64 -11.85
C ASP A 114 16.47 0.29 -10.83
N GLY A 115 16.31 0.00 -9.53
CA GLY A 115 16.90 0.77 -8.44
C GLY A 115 16.10 2.01 -8.02
N VAL A 116 14.95 2.29 -8.64
CA VAL A 116 14.08 3.43 -8.33
C VAL A 116 12.73 2.96 -7.78
N ASP A 117 12.28 3.54 -6.68
CA ASP A 117 10.96 3.22 -6.13
C ASP A 117 9.85 4.02 -6.84
N ALA A 118 9.00 3.31 -7.57
CA ALA A 118 7.79 3.85 -8.16
C ALA A 118 6.59 3.64 -7.22
N ILE A 119 5.81 4.68 -6.96
CA ILE A 119 4.51 4.55 -6.28
C ILE A 119 3.51 3.97 -7.26
N LEU A 120 2.85 2.87 -6.88
CA LEU A 120 1.86 2.17 -7.71
C LEU A 120 0.43 2.36 -7.24
N PHE A 121 0.23 2.46 -5.93
CA PHE A 121 -1.09 2.49 -5.33
C PHE A 121 -1.07 3.30 -4.03
N GLY A 122 -2.12 4.08 -3.81
CA GLY A 122 -2.35 4.82 -2.58
C GLY A 122 -3.74 4.54 -2.03
N LEU A 123 -3.84 4.40 -0.71
CA LEU A 123 -5.08 4.14 0.01
C LEU A 123 -5.16 4.99 1.26
N TYR A 124 -6.25 5.74 1.40
CA TYR A 124 -6.60 6.52 2.58
C TYR A 124 -7.82 5.90 3.26
N VAL A 125 -7.67 5.58 4.53
CA VAL A 125 -8.75 5.00 5.35
C VAL A 125 -9.00 5.81 6.60
N TYR A 126 -10.26 5.86 7.03
CA TYR A 126 -10.69 6.37 8.31
C TYR A 126 -11.10 5.17 9.17
N GLU A 127 -10.40 4.96 10.28
CA GLU A 127 -10.74 3.93 11.26
C GLU A 127 -11.49 4.57 12.44
N HIS A 128 -12.70 4.10 12.70
CA HIS A 128 -13.50 4.49 13.85
C HIS A 128 -13.36 3.43 14.95
N GLY A 129 -12.79 3.84 16.08
CA GLY A 129 -12.51 2.96 17.22
C GLY A 129 -13.76 2.44 17.95
N PRO A 130 -13.59 1.56 18.93
CA PRO A 130 -14.68 1.04 19.77
C PRO A 130 -15.28 2.09 20.72
N ASP A 131 -14.56 3.19 20.94
CA ASP A 131 -14.94 4.37 21.71
C ASP A 131 -15.83 5.34 20.91
N ASN A 132 -15.96 5.15 19.59
CA ASN A 132 -16.91 5.95 18.82
C ASN A 132 -18.36 5.70 19.26
N PRO A 133 -19.21 6.73 19.21
CA PRO A 133 -20.65 6.52 19.32
C PRO A 133 -21.18 5.80 18.08
N LEU A 134 -22.35 5.17 18.23
CA LEU A 134 -23.11 4.67 17.09
C LEU A 134 -23.51 5.86 16.19
N PRO A 135 -23.52 5.69 14.85
CA PRO A 135 -23.39 4.41 14.12
C PRO A 135 -21.95 4.04 13.71
N ASN A 136 -20.95 4.89 13.94
CA ASN A 136 -19.61 4.68 13.36
C ASN A 136 -18.72 3.74 14.18
N LYS A 137 -19.13 3.35 15.38
CA LYS A 137 -18.37 2.44 16.25
C LYS A 137 -17.87 1.19 15.52
N GLY A 138 -16.55 0.97 15.53
CA GLY A 138 -15.93 -0.22 14.96
C GLY A 138 -16.01 -0.33 13.44
N THR A 139 -16.19 0.79 12.73
CA THR A 139 -16.25 0.82 11.26
C THR A 139 -14.94 1.33 10.66
N VAL A 140 -14.69 0.95 9.40
CA VAL A 140 -13.59 1.49 8.60
C VAL A 140 -14.18 2.02 7.29
N TYR A 141 -13.80 3.24 6.91
CA TYR A 141 -14.23 3.87 5.68
C TYR A 141 -13.03 4.11 4.77
N VAL A 142 -13.13 3.73 3.50
CA VAL A 142 -12.13 4.07 2.48
C VAL A 142 -12.45 5.46 1.95
N SER A 143 -11.64 6.44 2.34
CA SER A 143 -11.84 7.82 1.90
C SER A 143 -11.38 8.04 0.47
N TYR A 144 -10.30 7.38 0.07
CA TYR A 144 -9.76 7.49 -1.27
C TYR A 144 -8.88 6.28 -1.56
N LEU A 145 -8.93 5.79 -2.80
CA LEU A 145 -7.95 4.88 -3.34
C LEU A 145 -7.65 5.29 -4.77
N ASP A 146 -6.40 5.13 -5.18
CA ASP A 146 -5.99 5.35 -6.56
C ASP A 146 -4.79 4.49 -6.90
N SER A 147 -4.61 4.23 -8.19
CA SER A 147 -3.52 3.43 -8.73
C SER A 147 -2.99 4.03 -10.01
N VAL A 148 -1.68 3.93 -10.20
CA VAL A 148 -1.06 4.18 -11.51
C VAL A 148 -0.72 2.86 -12.17
N HIS A 149 -0.99 2.77 -13.46
CA HIS A 149 -0.79 1.54 -14.22
C HIS A 149 0.69 1.38 -14.61
N TYR A 150 1.63 1.25 -13.66
CA TYR A 150 3.08 1.08 -13.97
C TYR A 150 3.70 -0.17 -13.35
N MET A 151 2.89 -1.02 -12.72
CA MET A 151 3.35 -2.26 -12.10
C MET A 151 4.00 -3.20 -13.12
N ARG A 152 5.15 -3.78 -12.76
CA ARG A 152 5.90 -4.75 -13.57
C ARG A 152 5.99 -6.12 -12.87
N PRO A 153 5.95 -7.25 -13.59
CA PRO A 153 5.53 -7.39 -14.97
C PRO A 153 4.03 -7.08 -15.09
N ARG A 154 3.64 -6.57 -16.25
CA ARG A 154 2.24 -6.44 -16.60
C ARG A 154 1.70 -7.78 -17.07
N ARG A 155 0.41 -7.99 -16.85
CA ARG A 155 -0.36 -8.97 -17.60
C ARG A 155 -1.04 -8.28 -18.78
#